data_AF-A0A1L5L346-F1
#
_entry.id   AF-A0A1L5L346-F1
#
_cell.length_a   1.000
_cell.length_b   1.000
_cell.length_c   1.000
_cell.angle_alpha   90.00
_cell.angle_beta   90.00
_cell.angle_gamma   90.00
#
_symmetry.space_group_name_H-M   'P 1'
#
loop_
_entity.id
_entity.type
_entity.pdbx_description
1 polymer ?
#
loop_
_entity_poly.entity_id
_entity_poly.type
_entity_poly.pdbx_seq_one_letter_code
_entity_poly.pdbx_strand_id
1 'polypeptide(L)'
;RSFFGSFMYYLCYIVPAILFIVFFFIYRKQVKENADIALVRTKKANKMAVRRLKNAGKLMKENKKEEFYDEVLRALWGYLSDKLSIPQSDLTKDNVEIELAKYGVDESLTNEFMDILNTCEFARYAPSQASDAMDKLYELTVDAIGKMENTIKK
;
A
#
# COMPACT_ATOMS: atom_id res chain seq x y z
N ARG A 1 -37.81 -35.62 40.60
CA ARG A 1 -38.86 -35.48 39.58
C ARG A 1 -38.57 -34.19 38.83
N SER A 2 -38.37 -34.33 37.51
CA SER A 2 -38.52 -33.36 36.39
C SER A 2 -38.20 -31.89 36.72
N PHE A 3 -37.21 -31.24 36.11
CA PHE A 3 -37.31 -30.67 34.76
C PHE A 3 -35.93 -30.52 34.09
N PHE A 4 -35.31 -31.64 33.70
CA PHE A 4 -34.70 -31.71 32.37
C PHE A 4 -35.85 -31.45 31.39
N GLY A 5 -35.92 -30.25 30.80
CA GLY A 5 -37.07 -29.78 30.02
C GLY A 5 -37.55 -28.37 30.36
N SER A 6 -36.84 -27.63 31.23
CA SER A 6 -37.14 -26.23 31.45
C SER A 6 -36.59 -25.39 30.29
N PHE A 7 -37.46 -24.56 29.71
CA PHE A 7 -37.19 -23.55 28.68
C PHE A 7 -35.82 -22.86 28.82
N MET A 8 -35.34 -22.69 30.06
CA MET A 8 -34.03 -22.19 30.47
C MET A 8 -32.83 -22.90 29.80
N TYR A 9 -32.85 -24.22 29.63
CA TYR A 9 -31.74 -24.98 29.02
C TYR A 9 -31.63 -24.69 27.52
N TYR A 10 -32.75 -24.71 26.81
CA TYR A 10 -32.80 -24.31 25.39
C TYR A 10 -32.44 -22.83 25.22
N LEU A 11 -32.88 -21.96 26.13
CA LEU A 11 -32.50 -20.54 26.14
C LEU A 11 -30.98 -20.37 26.28
N CYS A 12 -30.32 -21.16 27.12
CA CYS A 12 -28.88 -21.11 27.32
C CYS A 12 -28.07 -21.54 26.09
N TYR A 13 -28.62 -22.38 25.21
CA TYR A 13 -28.01 -22.72 23.91
C TYR A 13 -28.40 -21.76 22.78
N ILE A 14 -29.63 -21.23 22.80
CA ILE A 14 -30.13 -20.30 21.78
C ILE A 14 -29.44 -18.95 21.89
N VAL A 15 -29.17 -18.45 23.09
CA VAL A 15 -28.48 -17.16 23.30
C VAL A 15 -27.10 -17.12 22.64
N PRO A 16 -26.16 -18.06 22.89
CA PRO A 16 -24.86 -18.06 22.21
C PRO A 16 -24.99 -18.32 20.71
N ALA A 17 -25.99 -19.10 20.27
CA ALA A 17 -26.24 -19.30 18.83
C ALA A 17 -26.69 -17.99 18.14
N ILE A 18 -27.61 -17.24 18.76
CA ILE A 18 -28.05 -15.93 18.26
C ILE A 18 -26.89 -14.93 18.28
N LEU A 19 -26.11 -14.88 19.37
CA LEU A 19 -24.94 -14.01 19.45
C LEU A 19 -23.92 -14.33 18.36
N PHE A 20 -23.64 -15.62 18.09
CA PHE A 20 -22.75 -16.04 17.02
C PHE A 20 -23.26 -15.60 15.64
N ILE A 21 -24.56 -15.76 15.37
CA ILE A 21 -25.19 -15.31 14.12
C ILE A 21 -25.04 -13.79 13.96
N VAL A 22 -25.38 -13.01 14.99
CA VAL A 22 -25.25 -11.55 14.97
C VAL A 22 -23.80 -11.13 14.74
N PHE A 23 -22.84 -11.74 15.46
CA PHE A 23 -21.43 -11.44 15.32
C PHE A 23 -20.92 -11.78 13.91
N PHE A 24 -21.35 -12.91 13.35
CA PHE A 24 -21.02 -13.33 11.99
C PHE A 24 -21.53 -12.33 10.95
N PHE A 25 -22.76 -11.83 11.09
CA PHE A 25 -23.31 -10.82 10.18
C PHE A 25 -22.59 -9.48 10.28
N ILE A 26 -22.27 -9.01 11.49
CA ILE A 26 -21.50 -7.76 11.69
C ILE A 26 -20.10 -7.92 11.10
N TYR A 27 -19.42 -9.03 11.37
CA TYR A 27 -18.08 -9.29 10.85
C TYR A 27 -18.07 -9.34 9.32
N ARG A 28 -19.04 -10.04 8.70
CA ARG A 28 -19.16 -10.08 7.24
C ARG A 28 -19.41 -8.70 6.63
N LYS A 29 -20.25 -7.88 7.27
CA LYS A 29 -20.51 -6.53 6.81
C LYS A 29 -19.25 -5.66 6.88
N GLN A 30 -18.51 -5.75 7.98
CA GLN A 30 -17.27 -5.00 8.19
C GLN A 30 -16.18 -5.41 7.19
N VAL A 31 -16.01 -6.71 6.91
CA VAL A 31 -15.05 -7.18 5.91
C VAL A 31 -15.39 -6.67 4.51
N LYS A 32 -16.68 -6.65 4.15
CA LYS A 32 -17.12 -6.14 2.84
C LYS A 32 -16.88 -4.63 2.70
N GLU A 33 -17.23 -3.85 3.71
CA GLU A 33 -16.99 -2.39 3.74
C GLU A 33 -15.49 -2.06 3.67
N ASN A 34 -14.65 -2.79 4.42
CA ASN A 34 -13.20 -2.62 4.39
C ASN A 34 -12.60 -2.98 3.02
N ALA A 35 -13.10 -4.04 2.38
CA ALA A 35 -12.66 -4.42 1.04
C ALA A 35 -12.97 -3.34 0.00
N ASP A 36 -14.17 -2.76 0.05
CA ASP A 36 -14.56 -1.66 -0.84
C ASP A 36 -13.66 -0.42 -0.63
N ILE A 37 -13.35 -0.08 0.63
CA ILE A 37 -12.45 1.04 0.95
C ILE A 37 -11.03 0.77 0.43
N ALA A 38 -10.49 -0.43 0.65
CA ALA A 38 -9.17 -0.82 0.16
C ALA A 38 -9.09 -0.78 -1.37
N LEU A 39 -10.14 -1.24 -2.07
CA LEU A 39 -10.22 -1.16 -3.53
C LEU A 39 -10.25 0.29 -4.06
N VAL A 40 -10.92 1.20 -3.35
CA VAL A 40 -10.93 2.62 -3.71
C VAL A 40 -9.55 3.25 -3.48
N ARG A 41 -8.90 2.96 -2.33
CA ARG A 41 -7.56 3.47 -2.02
C ARG A 41 -6.52 3.00 -3.02
N THR A 42 -6.51 1.71 -3.35
CA THR A 42 -5.57 1.14 -4.34
C THR A 42 -5.74 1.75 -5.74
N LYS A 43 -6.98 1.93 -6.22
CA LYS A 43 -7.25 2.63 -7.49
C LYS A 43 -6.77 4.08 -7.46
N LYS A 44 -7.00 4.76 -6.34
CA LYS A 44 -6.54 6.14 -6.14
C LYS A 44 -5.00 6.20 -6.09
N ALA A 45 -4.34 5.21 -5.48
CA ALA A 45 -2.89 5.11 -5.39
C ALA A 45 -2.25 5.21 -6.78
N ASN A 46 -2.66 4.33 -7.70
CA ASN A 46 -2.12 4.31 -9.06
C ASN A 46 -2.40 5.64 -9.80
N LYS A 47 -3.64 6.15 -9.72
CA LYS A 47 -4.00 7.44 -10.33
C LYS A 47 -3.13 8.59 -9.82
N MET A 48 -2.87 8.64 -8.51
CA MET A 48 -2.04 9.67 -7.89
C MET A 48 -0.56 9.49 -8.25
N ALA A 49 -0.05 8.27 -8.25
CA ALA A 49 1.31 7.94 -8.66
C ALA A 49 1.58 8.39 -10.10
N VAL A 50 0.71 8.03 -11.05
CA VAL A 50 0.81 8.45 -12.45
C VAL A 50 0.80 9.98 -12.59
N ARG A 51 -0.06 10.68 -11.82
CA ARG A 51 -0.11 12.15 -11.84
C ARG A 51 1.19 12.76 -11.34
N ARG A 52 1.75 12.24 -10.24
CA ARG A 52 3.01 12.72 -9.67
C ARG A 52 4.20 12.41 -10.57
N LEU A 53 4.28 11.21 -11.13
CA LEU A 53 5.31 10.85 -12.10
C LEU A 53 5.23 11.72 -13.35
N LYS A 54 4.04 12.03 -13.85
CA LYS A 54 3.89 13.01 -14.95
C LYS A 54 4.48 14.38 -14.60
N ASN A 55 4.36 14.81 -13.34
CA ASN A 55 5.01 16.05 -12.89
C ASN A 55 6.53 15.89 -12.77
N ALA A 56 7.02 14.78 -12.20
CA ALA A 56 8.44 14.45 -12.16
C ALA A 56 9.07 14.49 -13.56
N GLY A 57 8.41 13.88 -14.56
CA GLY A 57 8.87 13.94 -15.96
C GLY A 57 8.91 15.35 -16.56
N LYS A 58 8.16 16.33 -16.03
CA LYS A 58 8.30 17.74 -16.41
C LYS A 58 9.51 18.38 -15.72
N LEU A 59 9.66 18.15 -14.42
CA LEU A 59 10.77 18.67 -13.61
C LEU A 59 12.13 18.20 -14.16
N MET A 60 12.18 16.94 -14.59
CA MET A 60 13.32 16.35 -15.28
C MET A 60 13.69 17.10 -16.57
N LYS A 61 12.71 17.43 -17.41
CA LYS A 61 12.92 18.21 -18.65
C LYS A 61 13.33 19.65 -18.38
N GLU A 62 12.89 20.21 -17.27
CA GLU A 62 13.29 21.54 -16.78
C GLU A 62 14.66 21.51 -16.05
N ASN A 63 15.29 20.33 -15.95
CA ASN A 63 16.55 20.09 -15.25
C ASN A 63 16.53 20.50 -13.75
N LYS A 64 15.34 20.41 -13.13
CA LYS A 64 15.11 20.68 -11.71
C LYS A 64 15.33 19.42 -10.89
N LYS A 65 16.60 19.05 -10.69
CA LYS A 65 17.01 17.78 -10.08
C LYS A 65 16.40 17.56 -8.70
N GLU A 66 16.55 18.52 -7.80
CA GLU A 66 16.05 18.39 -6.42
C GLU A 66 14.52 18.18 -6.39
N GLU A 67 13.77 19.00 -7.13
CA GLU A 67 12.32 18.88 -7.23
C GLU A 67 11.90 17.54 -7.86
N PHE A 68 12.65 17.06 -8.86
CA PHE A 68 12.41 15.76 -9.49
C PHE A 68 12.54 14.63 -8.46
N TYR A 69 13.65 14.56 -7.72
CA TYR A 69 13.88 13.49 -6.74
C TYR A 69 12.84 13.51 -5.61
N ASP A 70 12.46 14.71 -5.14
CA ASP A 70 11.40 14.88 -4.14
C ASP A 70 10.03 14.43 -4.66
N GLU A 71 9.68 14.73 -5.91
CA GLU A 71 8.39 14.36 -6.47
C GLU A 71 8.30 12.85 -6.74
N VAL A 72 9.40 12.21 -7.16
CA VAL A 72 9.49 10.74 -7.29
C VAL A 72 9.33 10.08 -5.91
N LEU A 73 10.04 10.57 -4.89
CA LEU A 73 9.95 10.04 -3.53
C LEU A 73 8.52 10.17 -2.96
N ARG A 74 7.86 11.32 -3.20
CA ARG A 74 6.45 11.53 -2.84
C ARG A 74 5.50 10.63 -3.63
N ALA A 75 5.80 10.34 -4.89
CA ALA A 75 5.02 9.41 -5.69
C ALA A 75 5.07 8.01 -5.11
N LEU A 76 6.26 7.53 -4.73
CA LEU A 76 6.47 6.21 -4.15
C LEU A 76 5.81 6.06 -2.78
N TRP A 77 6.12 6.93 -1.82
CA TRP A 77 5.54 6.81 -0.48
C TRP A 77 4.02 6.97 -0.49
N GLY A 78 3.49 7.88 -1.31
CA GLY A 78 2.04 8.04 -1.48
C GLY A 78 1.40 6.81 -2.12
N TYR A 79 2.05 6.22 -3.13
CA TYR A 79 1.60 4.99 -3.78
C TYR A 79 1.58 3.82 -2.80
N LEU A 80 2.69 3.55 -2.12
CA LEU A 80 2.82 2.46 -1.15
C LEU A 80 1.85 2.61 0.03
N SER A 81 1.70 3.83 0.55
CA SER A 81 0.73 4.12 1.61
C SER A 81 -0.70 3.74 1.20
N ASP A 82 -1.15 4.18 0.03
CA ASP A 82 -2.51 3.88 -0.43
C ASP A 82 -2.65 2.42 -0.90
N LYS A 83 -1.60 1.81 -1.46
CA LYS A 83 -1.61 0.44 -1.98
C LYS A 83 -1.62 -0.60 -0.86
N LEU A 84 -0.74 -0.43 0.12
CA LEU A 84 -0.65 -1.29 1.30
C LEU A 84 -1.71 -0.93 2.35
N SER A 85 -2.44 0.17 2.16
CA SER A 85 -3.39 0.74 3.11
C SER A 85 -2.78 1.14 4.47
N ILE A 86 -1.47 1.37 4.50
CA ILE A 86 -0.69 1.77 5.68
C ILE A 86 -0.54 3.30 5.69
N PRO A 87 -0.72 4.00 6.82
CA PRO A 87 -0.43 5.43 6.91
C PRO A 87 1.02 5.75 6.53
N GLN A 88 1.25 6.85 5.81
CA GLN A 88 2.62 7.25 5.44
C GLN A 88 3.53 7.51 6.66
N SER A 89 2.96 7.91 7.81
CA SER A 89 3.70 8.06 9.07
C SER A 89 4.31 6.76 9.58
N ASP A 90 3.70 5.63 9.19
CA ASP A 90 4.04 4.31 9.69
C ASP A 90 4.91 3.56 8.67
N LEU A 91 5.10 4.11 7.46
CA LEU A 91 5.99 3.57 6.43
C LEU A 91 7.39 4.17 6.56
N THR A 92 8.38 3.31 6.70
CA THR A 92 9.81 3.64 6.81
C THR A 92 10.64 2.71 5.94
N LYS A 93 11.91 3.05 5.69
CA LYS A 93 12.81 2.14 4.97
C LYS A 93 13.01 0.80 5.67
N ASP A 94 12.92 0.78 6.99
CA ASP A 94 13.18 -0.41 7.78
C ASP A 94 12.03 -1.41 7.71
N ASN A 95 10.80 -0.95 7.44
CA ASN A 95 9.63 -1.82 7.40
C ASN A 95 9.02 -2.00 6.01
N VAL A 96 9.30 -1.13 5.04
CA VAL A 96 8.67 -1.20 3.72
C VAL A 96 8.96 -2.51 2.99
N GLU A 97 10.16 -3.06 3.13
CA GLU A 97 10.52 -4.38 2.60
C GLU A 97 9.65 -5.49 3.21
N ILE A 98 9.48 -5.46 4.53
CA ILE A 98 8.64 -6.42 5.26
C ILE A 98 7.18 -6.30 4.84
N GLU A 99 6.67 -5.07 4.69
CA GLU A 99 5.28 -4.83 4.29
C GLU A 99 5.03 -5.22 2.83
N LEU A 100 5.98 -4.99 1.93
CA LEU A 100 5.93 -5.46 0.54
C LEU A 100 5.94 -7.00 0.48
N ALA A 101 6.81 -7.66 1.24
CA ALA A 101 6.87 -9.11 1.31
C ALA A 101 5.57 -9.72 1.89
N LYS A 102 5.01 -9.12 2.96
CA LYS A 102 3.69 -9.52 3.52
C LYS A 102 2.56 -9.36 2.50
N TYR A 103 2.67 -8.37 1.63
CA TYR A 103 1.72 -8.13 0.55
C TYR A 103 1.88 -9.11 -0.63
N GLY A 104 2.89 -9.99 -0.59
CA GLY A 104 3.14 -11.01 -1.62
C GLY A 104 3.94 -10.51 -2.82
N VAL A 105 4.67 -9.40 -2.65
CA VAL A 105 5.58 -8.87 -3.67
C VAL A 105 6.85 -9.72 -3.69
N ASP A 106 7.35 -10.03 -4.88
CA ASP A 106 8.58 -10.79 -5.03
C ASP A 106 9.81 -9.97 -4.60
N GLU A 107 10.88 -10.67 -4.23
CA GLU A 107 12.12 -10.06 -3.73
C GLU A 107 12.79 -9.15 -4.79
N SER A 108 12.69 -9.49 -6.08
CA SER A 108 13.26 -8.66 -7.15
C SER A 108 12.57 -7.31 -7.22
N LEU A 109 11.23 -7.29 -7.26
CA LEU A 109 10.46 -6.06 -7.28
C LEU A 109 10.60 -5.26 -5.97
N THR A 110 10.72 -5.95 -4.84
CA THR A 110 10.98 -5.31 -3.55
C THR A 110 12.32 -4.57 -3.55
N ASN A 111 13.39 -5.22 -4.04
CA ASN A 111 14.70 -4.60 -4.19
C ASN A 111 14.68 -3.42 -5.17
N GLU A 112 13.93 -3.52 -6.28
CA GLU A 112 13.74 -2.38 -7.20
C GLU A 112 13.14 -1.16 -6.48
N PHE A 113 12.10 -1.34 -5.64
CA PHE A 113 11.55 -0.25 -4.84
C PHE A 113 12.57 0.33 -3.86
N MET A 114 13.34 -0.52 -3.18
CA MET A 114 14.37 -0.09 -2.22
C MET A 114 15.48 0.72 -2.89
N ASP A 115 15.95 0.29 -4.06
CA ASP A 115 16.98 0.99 -4.82
C ASP A 115 16.51 2.38 -5.26
N ILE A 116 15.27 2.51 -5.72
CA ILE A 116 14.70 3.79 -6.12
C ILE A 116 14.59 4.72 -4.89
N LEU A 117 14.04 4.22 -3.77
CA LEU A 117 13.93 4.99 -2.53
C LEU A 117 15.30 5.48 -2.04
N ASN A 118 16.29 4.59 -1.99
CA ASN A 118 17.66 4.93 -1.57
C ASN A 118 18.30 5.96 -2.50
N THR A 119 18.09 5.84 -3.81
CA THR A 119 18.61 6.80 -4.80
C THR A 119 18.00 8.18 -4.60
N CYS A 120 16.67 8.27 -4.44
CA CYS A 120 15.97 9.53 -4.19
C CYS A 120 16.42 10.18 -2.87
N GLU A 121 16.53 9.40 -1.79
CA GLU A 121 16.99 9.91 -0.51
C GLU A 121 18.43 10.42 -0.59
N PHE A 122 19.34 9.62 -1.17
CA PHE A 122 20.73 10.03 -1.37
C PHE A 122 20.80 11.34 -2.15
N ALA A 123 20.05 11.46 -3.24
CA ALA A 123 20.02 12.67 -4.04
C ALA A 123 19.47 13.89 -3.27
N ARG A 124 18.54 13.68 -2.33
CA ARG A 124 18.01 14.76 -1.48
C ARG A 124 19.03 15.23 -0.43
N TYR A 125 19.83 14.33 0.12
CA TYR A 125 20.83 14.67 1.15
C TYR A 125 22.18 15.10 0.57
N ALA A 126 22.52 14.63 -0.63
CA ALA A 126 23.77 14.93 -1.33
C ALA A 126 23.53 15.29 -2.80
N PRO A 127 22.76 16.37 -3.10
CA PRO A 127 22.39 16.73 -4.47
C PRO A 127 23.59 17.02 -5.38
N SER A 128 24.71 17.50 -4.82
CA SER A 128 25.96 17.75 -5.55
C SER A 128 26.67 16.46 -6.02
N GLN A 129 26.36 15.32 -5.40
CA GLN A 129 26.90 14.00 -5.75
C GLN A 129 25.85 13.12 -6.44
N ALA A 130 24.61 13.60 -6.57
CA ALA A 130 23.56 12.88 -7.24
C ALA A 130 23.89 12.73 -8.73
N SER A 131 23.72 11.51 -9.24
CA SER A 131 23.89 11.19 -10.65
C SER A 131 22.90 11.97 -11.53
N ASP A 132 23.29 12.28 -12.77
CA ASP A 132 22.39 12.84 -13.80
C ASP A 132 21.44 11.79 -14.41
N ALA A 133 21.40 10.57 -13.86
CA ALA A 133 20.55 9.49 -14.32
C ALA A 133 19.06 9.63 -13.95
N MET A 134 18.50 10.84 -14.01
CA MET A 134 17.08 11.10 -13.75
C MET A 134 16.17 10.32 -14.70
N ASP A 135 16.52 10.24 -15.99
CA ASP A 135 15.75 9.49 -17.00
C ASP A 135 15.62 8.01 -16.62
N LYS A 136 16.74 7.39 -16.25
CA LYS A 136 16.77 5.98 -15.83
C LYS A 136 15.95 5.76 -14.56
N LEU A 137 16.09 6.63 -13.57
CA LEU A 137 15.32 6.52 -12.31
C LEU A 137 13.82 6.69 -12.57
N TYR A 138 13.44 7.61 -13.46
CA TYR A 138 12.07 7.82 -13.87
C TYR A 138 11.46 6.56 -14.51
N GLU A 139 12.17 5.97 -15.49
CA GLU A 139 11.74 4.75 -16.15
C GLU A 139 11.61 3.58 -15.17
N LEU A 140 12.62 3.37 -14.31
CA LEU A 140 12.58 2.35 -13.27
C LEU A 140 11.38 2.52 -12.33
N THR A 141 11.06 3.76 -11.95
CA THR A 141 9.91 4.03 -11.07
C THR A 141 8.58 3.72 -11.73
N VAL A 142 8.43 4.09 -13.01
CA VAL A 142 7.24 3.77 -13.80
C VAL A 142 7.08 2.26 -13.95
N ASP A 143 8.17 1.56 -14.24
CA ASP A 143 8.18 0.10 -14.42
C ASP A 143 7.87 -0.63 -13.11
N ALA A 144 8.49 -0.26 -11.99
CA ALA A 144 8.23 -0.86 -10.68
C ALA A 144 6.76 -0.72 -10.25
N ILE A 145 6.17 0.47 -10.41
CA ILE A 145 4.72 0.67 -10.17
C ILE A 145 3.89 -0.17 -11.15
N GLY A 146 4.28 -0.23 -12.42
CA GLY A 146 3.61 -1.05 -13.44
C GLY A 146 3.61 -2.54 -13.10
N LYS A 147 4.76 -3.09 -12.68
CA LYS A 147 4.92 -4.48 -12.22
C LYS A 147 4.04 -4.75 -10.99
N MET A 148 4.09 -3.87 -9.99
CA MET A 148 3.27 -3.97 -8.79
C MET A 148 1.77 -4.06 -9.09
N GLU A 149 1.27 -3.28 -10.07
CA GLU A 149 -0.13 -3.37 -10.51
C GLU A 149 -0.48 -4.70 -11.21
N ASN A 150 0.50 -5.37 -11.82
CA ASN A 150 0.31 -6.63 -12.51
C ASN A 150 0.42 -7.86 -11.59
N THR A 151 1.24 -7.79 -10.53
CA THR A 151 1.39 -8.86 -9.53
C THR A 151 0.07 -9.18 -8.82
N ILE A 152 -0.82 -8.20 -8.69
CA ILE A 152 -2.07 -8.29 -7.89
C ILE A 152 -3.30 -8.65 -8.76
N LYS A 153 -3.17 -8.65 -10.09
CA LYS A 153 -4.26 -9.06 -10.99
C LYS A 153 -4.47 -10.58 -11.07
N LYS A 154 -3.75 -11.38 -10.27
CA LYS A 154 -3.92 -12.82 -10.17
C LYS A 154 -4.62 -13.23 -8.88
#